data_AF-U9TQS6-F1
#
_entry.id   AF-U9TQS6-F1
#
_cell.length_a   1.000
_cell.length_b   1.000
_cell.length_c   1.000
_cell.angle_alpha   90.00
_cell.angle_beta   90.00
_cell.angle_gamma   90.00
#
_symmetry.space_group_name_H-M   'P 1'
#
loop_
_entity.id
_entity.type
_entity.pdbx_description
1 polymer ?
#
loop_
_entity_poly.entity_id
_entity_poly.type
_entity_poly.pdbx_seq_one_letter_code
_entity_poly.pdbx_strand_id
1 'polypeptide(L)' 'MILATKSEMFGKLLYYRMKEDSEPKISFPTINSSVMGTILEYFYTGSIKDETLTKYNIIEPFDAADCFQLLDLQKSSM' A
#
# COMPACT_ATOMS: atom_id res chain seq x y z
N MET A 1 10.02 9.53 2.22
CA MET A 1 11.08 8.51 2.36
C MET A 1 10.56 7.20 2.98
N ILE A 2 9.73 7.24 4.03
CA ILE A 2 9.20 6.05 4.74
C ILE A 2 8.63 4.98 3.79
N LEU A 3 7.76 5.35 2.84
CA LEU A 3 7.17 4.40 1.88
C LEU A 3 8.23 3.72 0.99
N ALA A 4 9.16 4.49 0.42
CA ALA A 4 10.25 3.98 -0.41
C ALA A 4 11.22 3.08 0.36
N THR A 5 11.37 3.29 1.67
CA THR A 5 12.19 2.44 2.55
C THR A 5 11.50 1.11 2.87
N LYS A 6 10.17 1.08 2.86
CA LYS A 6 9.38 -0.09 3.27
C LYS A 6 8.79 -0.89 2.10
N SER A 7 8.76 -0.33 0.90
CA SER A 7 8.30 -1.02 -0.31
C SER A 7 9.15 -0.59 -1.49
N GLU A 8 9.80 -1.58 -2.12
CA GLU A 8 10.59 -1.39 -3.34
C GLU A 8 9.72 -0.85 -4.49
N MET A 9 8.46 -1.29 -4.56
CA MET A 9 7.48 -0.79 -5.54
C MET A 9 7.23 0.72 -5.34
N PHE A 10 6.94 1.16 -4.12
CA PHE A 10 6.81 2.60 -3.83
C PHE A 10 8.09 3.37 -4.09
N GLY A 11 9.26 2.78 -3.82
CA GLY A 11 10.56 3.38 -4.14
C GLY A 11 10.73 3.63 -5.64
N LYS A 12 10.45 2.62 -6.47
CA LYS A 12 10.50 2.73 -7.93
C LYS A 12 9.47 3.74 -8.45
N LEU A 13 8.25 3.70 -7.95
CA LEU A 13 7.15 4.56 -8.40
C LEU A 13 7.42 6.04 -8.06
N LEU A 14 7.94 6.33 -6.86
CA LEU A 14 8.38 7.67 -6.47
C LEU A 14 9.59 8.14 -7.28
N TYR A 15 10.58 7.28 -7.51
CA TYR A 15 11.77 7.63 -8.30
C TYR A 15 11.42 7.96 -9.75
N TYR A 16 10.63 7.10 -10.41
CA TYR A 16 10.20 7.33 -11.79
C TYR A 16 9.40 8.63 -11.89
N ARG A 17 8.52 8.89 -10.92
CA ARG A 17 7.70 10.09 -10.93
C ARG A 17 8.50 11.38 -10.66
N MET A 18 9.48 11.35 -9.75
CA MET A 18 10.40 12.47 -9.53
C MET A 18 11.25 12.79 -10.76
N LYS A 19 11.44 11.82 -11.65
CA LYS A 19 12.22 11.98 -12.88
C LYS A 19 11.37 12.49 -14.06
N GLU A 20 10.09 12.11 -14.13
CA GLU A 20 9.25 12.34 -15.32
C GLU A 20 8.24 13.49 -15.21
N ASP A 21 7.76 13.89 -14.03
CA ASP A 21 6.64 14.85 -13.91
C ASP A 21 6.88 15.98 -12.89
N SER A 22 6.37 17.18 -13.19
CA SER A 22 6.37 18.37 -12.32
C SER A 22 5.25 18.37 -11.26
N GLU A 23 4.30 17.44 -11.31
CA GLU A 23 3.21 17.33 -10.33
C GLU A 23 3.46 16.23 -9.27
N PRO A 24 3.42 16.57 -7.97
CA PRO A 24 3.80 15.65 -6.90
C PRO A 24 2.72 14.62 -6.52
N LYS A 25 1.76 14.32 -7.41
CA LYS A 25 0.57 13.51 -7.10
C LYS A 25 0.60 12.15 -7.81
N ILE A 26 0.27 11.09 -7.08
CA ILE A 26 0.06 9.74 -7.60
C ILE A 26 -1.41 9.38 -7.43
N SER A 27 -2.03 8.80 -8.46
CA SER A 27 -3.42 8.36 -8.44
C SER A 27 -3.50 6.85 -8.58
N PHE A 28 -4.34 6.22 -7.76
CA PHE A 28 -4.64 4.79 -7.81
C PHE A 28 -6.15 4.63 -8.09
N PRO A 29 -6.56 4.59 -9.37
CA PRO A 29 -7.97 4.66 -9.74
C PRO A 29 -8.77 3.41 -9.34
N THR A 30 -8.09 2.28 -9.11
CA THR A 30 -8.68 0.99 -8.76
C THR A 30 -8.66 0.70 -7.27
N ILE A 31 -8.00 1.54 -6.46
CA ILE A 31 -7.87 1.33 -5.01
C ILE A 31 -8.81 2.31 -4.31
N ASN A 32 -9.76 1.77 -3.54
CA ASN A 32 -10.65 2.61 -2.76
C ASN A 32 -9.89 3.34 -1.63
N SER A 33 -10.42 4.48 -1.18
CA SER A 33 -9.74 5.32 -0.18
C SER A 33 -9.58 4.63 1.19
N SER A 34 -10.53 3.77 1.58
CA SER A 34 -10.44 2.99 2.82
C SER A 34 -9.28 2.00 2.78
N VAL A 35 -9.11 1.31 1.65
CA VAL A 35 -8.04 0.34 1.41
C VAL A 35 -6.68 1.04 1.39
N MET A 36 -6.59 2.19 0.71
CA MET A 36 -5.38 3.00 0.77
C MET A 36 -5.06 3.46 2.20
N GLY A 37 -6.07 3.82 2.99
CA GLY A 37 -5.91 4.14 4.41
C GLY A 37 -5.28 3.01 5.21
N THR A 38 -5.80 1.78 5.05
CA THR A 38 -5.28 0.57 5.69
C THR A 38 -3.83 0.25 5.28
N ILE A 39 -3.53 0.36 3.97
CA ILE A 39 -2.17 0.14 3.45
C ILE A 39 -1.18 1.13 4.06
N LEU A 40 -1.56 2.42 4.11
CA LEU A 40 -0.73 3.44 4.74
C LEU A 40 -0.55 3.18 6.24
N GLU A 41 -1.62 2.85 6.97
CA GLU A 41 -1.53 2.50 8.40
C GLU A 41 -0.53 1.36 8.64
N TYR A 42 -0.55 0.32 7.80
CA TYR A 42 0.44 -0.75 7.87
C TYR A 42 1.87 -0.25 7.62
N PHE A 43 2.08 0.57 6.59
CA PHE A 43 3.41 1.13 6.33
C PHE A 43 3.92 1.98 7.50
N TYR A 44 3.06 2.72 8.18
CA TYR A 44 3.47 3.57 9.29
C TYR A 44 3.63 2.81 10.60
N THR A 45 2.76 1.85 10.90
CA THR A 45 2.72 1.17 12.21
C THR A 45 3.32 -0.22 12.22
N GLY A 46 3.43 -0.87 11.05
CA GLY A 46 3.82 -2.28 10.91
C GLY A 46 2.70 -3.28 11.23
N SER A 47 1.47 -2.81 11.49
CA SER A 47 0.32 -3.65 11.82
C SER A 47 -0.96 -3.14 11.16
N ILE A 48 -1.94 -4.02 10.98
CA ILE A 48 -3.31 -3.61 10.63
C ILE A 48 -4.21 -3.89 11.82
N LYS A 49 -5.12 -2.97 12.14
CA LYS A 49 -6.14 -3.21 13.16
C LYS A 49 -7.24 -4.10 12.59
N ASP A 50 -7.65 -5.12 13.34
CA ASP A 50 -8.70 -6.08 12.93
C ASP A 50 -10.02 -5.39 12.53
N GLU A 51 -10.33 -4.26 13.18
CA GLU A 51 -11.52 -3.43 12.90
C GLU A 51 -11.51 -2.77 11.50
N THR A 52 -10.35 -2.68 10.84
CA THR A 52 -10.22 -2.19 9.46
C THR A 52 -10.34 -3.30 8.40
N LEU A 53 -10.08 -4.56 8.78
CA LEU A 53 -10.15 -5.73 7.90
C LEU A 53 -11.51 -6.44 8.05
N THR A 54 -12.57 -5.84 7.51
CA THR A 54 -13.84 -6.57 7.38
C THR A 54 -13.73 -7.58 6.25
N LYS A 55 -14.34 -8.77 6.36
CA LYS A 55 -14.38 -9.85 5.34
C LYS A 55 -14.58 -9.36 3.89
N TYR A 56 -15.34 -8.29 3.70
CA TYR A 56 -15.67 -7.71 2.40
C TYR A 56 -14.57 -6.79 1.85
N ASN A 57 -13.78 -6.20 2.74
CA ASN A 57 -12.66 -5.33 2.43
C ASN A 57 -11.32 -6.06 2.53
N ILE A 58 -11.24 -7.38 2.61
CA ILE A 58 -9.95 -8.11 2.66
C ILE A 58 -9.40 -8.36 1.26
N ILE A 59 -10.28 -8.55 0.27
CA ILE A 59 -9.86 -8.91 -1.09
C ILE A 59 -9.07 -7.77 -1.74
N GLU A 60 -9.59 -6.54 -1.71
CA GLU A 60 -8.91 -5.39 -2.32
C GLU A 60 -7.56 -5.02 -1.68
N PRO A 61 -7.38 -4.98 -0.34
CA PRO A 61 -6.08 -4.79 0.28
C PRO A 61 -5.10 -5.93 0.04
N PHE A 62 -5.55 -7.18 -0.09
CA PHE A 62 -4.66 -8.30 -0.38
C PHE A 62 -4.20 -8.30 -1.84
N ASP A 63 -5.10 -8.00 -2.79
CA ASP A 63 -4.75 -7.75 -4.18
C ASP A 63 -3.83 -6.52 -4.31
N ALA A 64 -4.07 -5.48 -3.52
CA ALA A 64 -3.19 -4.32 -3.45
C ALA A 64 -1.87 -4.64 -2.71
N ALA A 65 -1.86 -5.54 -1.74
CA ALA A 65 -0.64 -5.99 -1.06
C ALA A 65 0.29 -6.71 -2.04
N ASP A 66 -0.26 -7.52 -2.95
CA ASP A 66 0.47 -8.06 -4.10
C ASP A 66 0.96 -6.93 -5.02
N CYS A 67 0.13 -5.92 -5.27
CA CYS A 67 0.51 -4.74 -6.04
C CYS A 67 1.70 -3.98 -5.42
N PHE A 68 1.77 -3.88 -4.09
CA PHE A 68 2.82 -3.18 -3.34
C PHE A 68 3.95 -4.07 -2.82
N GLN A 69 3.92 -5.37 -3.17
CA GLN A 69 4.88 -6.39 -2.73
C GLN A 69 5.00 -6.50 -1.20
N LEU A 70 3.88 -6.37 -0.50
CA LEU A 70 3.79 -6.46 0.96
C LEU A 70 3.74 -7.92 1.42
N LEU A 71 4.81 -8.69 1.14
CA LEU A 71 4.91 -10.12 1.45
C LEU A 71 4.70 -10.46 2.94
N ASP A 72 5.02 -9.52 3.82
CA ASP A 72 4.86 -9.72 5.27
C ASP A 72 3.40 -9.58 5.74
N LEU A 73 2.53 -8.95 4.94
CA LEU A 73 1.08 -8.92 5.16
C LEU A 73 0.42 -10.24 4.79
N GLN A 74 0.90 -10.90 3.72
CA GLN A 74 0.42 -12.22 3.31
C GLN A 74 0.73 -13.32 4.33
N LYS A 75 1.92 -13.28 4.96
CA LYS A 75 2.34 -14.29 5.95
C LYS A 75 1.48 -14.31 7.22
N SER A 76 0.80 -13.21 7.56
CA SER A 76 -0.03 -13.13 8.77
C SER A 76 -1.37 -13.89 8.65
N SER A 77 -1.63 -14.59 7.53
CA SER A 77 -2.86 -15.33 7.26
C SER A 77 -2.72 -16.87 7.31
N MET A 78 -1.62 -17.40 7.86
CA MET A 78 -1.45 -18.84 8.14
C MET A 78 -1.63 -19.17 9.62
#